data_AF-A0A9P3H3U5-F1
#
_entry.id   AF-A0A9P3H3U5-F1
#
_cell.length_a   1.000
_cell.length_b   1.000
_cell.length_c   1.000
_cell.angle_alpha   90.00
_cell.angle_beta   90.00
_cell.angle_gamma   90.00
#
_symmetry.space_group_name_H-M   'P 1'
#
loop_
_entity.id
_entity.type
_entity.pdbx_description
1 polymer ?
#
loop_
_entity_poly.entity_id
_entity_poly.type
_entity_poly.pdbx_seq_one_letter_code
_entity_poly.pdbx_strand_id
1 'polypeptide(L)'
;MTRARQLQNSYLKAKSNSFAAHTSASLRNRRPRTKDALEIRIRLLDKAIVTGDIPALRKLSVTGQGFVNDGIRRRAWPLLLRTHVPRREVISDSEKHKDESQVELDIIRSFTHLSSESKSKQIIKKQRQTDLQDIIMDVLQRHPKLAYYQGFHDVCTTLLVVLGKEAATLAAETLAMFFFRDCMLDNLEPVLDQLSLMTALLRLEDPEVQDFLDKSETLPFFPLSWVITWCAHDLGDFAKIARLYDFLICFNPLMSVYLTAAVVMSRRDELFEVECDNAMVHTFLTKFPKDVDLERVISHAHQLYTTYPPESLQNRAESWLDVNSCVNTFNRPGTSLYNNDKIILTAVDFGPIDALLSQPRIKKTKETSALSKYPTSALQLYRRNMAAMVAFSAASVGTAALLLMNSTVFREWLANSGLR
;
A
#
# COMPACT_ATOMS: atom_id res chain seq x y z
N MET A 1 50.32 -26.51 -7.72
CA MET A 1 48.88 -26.79 -7.91
C MET A 1 48.31 -27.29 -6.60
N THR A 2 47.50 -26.47 -5.96
CA THR A 2 47.20 -26.50 -4.53
C THR A 2 46.03 -27.44 -4.21
N ARG A 3 46.07 -28.05 -3.01
CA ARG A 3 45.10 -29.00 -2.40
C ARG A 3 43.61 -28.60 -2.54
N ALA A 4 43.32 -27.33 -2.81
CA ALA A 4 41.99 -26.80 -3.13
C ALA A 4 41.42 -27.28 -4.49
N ARG A 5 42.24 -27.50 -5.53
CA ARG A 5 41.76 -27.98 -6.85
C ARG A 5 41.35 -29.45 -6.83
N GLN A 6 41.94 -30.27 -5.96
CA GLN A 6 41.55 -31.67 -5.82
C GLN A 6 40.20 -31.83 -5.13
N LEU A 7 39.89 -31.01 -4.12
CA LEU A 7 38.60 -31.03 -3.40
C LEU A 7 37.43 -30.59 -4.28
N GLN A 8 37.65 -29.62 -5.18
CA GLN A 8 36.64 -29.12 -6.11
C GLN A 8 36.31 -30.14 -7.21
N ASN A 9 37.29 -30.92 -7.67
CA ASN A 9 37.08 -31.98 -8.65
C ASN A 9 36.38 -33.22 -8.05
N SER A 10 36.64 -33.56 -6.78
CA SER A 10 35.89 -34.63 -6.09
C SER A 10 34.43 -34.25 -5.84
N TYR A 11 34.13 -32.97 -5.58
CA TYR A 11 32.77 -32.48 -5.40
C TYR A 11 31.96 -32.47 -6.70
N LEU A 12 32.58 -32.11 -7.83
CA LEU A 12 31.94 -32.12 -9.14
C LEU A 12 31.67 -33.55 -9.67
N LYS A 13 32.55 -34.52 -9.38
CA LYS A 13 32.38 -35.93 -9.78
C LYS A 13 31.29 -36.66 -8.95
N ALA A 14 31.11 -36.26 -7.69
CA ALA A 14 30.01 -36.76 -6.85
C ALA A 14 28.64 -36.24 -7.31
N LYS A 15 28.59 -35.05 -7.92
CA LYS A 15 27.36 -34.42 -8.43
C LYS A 15 26.94 -34.96 -9.81
N SER A 16 27.87 -35.49 -10.62
CA SER A 16 27.53 -36.13 -11.90
C SER A 16 26.99 -37.55 -11.75
N ASN A 17 27.44 -38.29 -10.72
CA ASN A 17 27.04 -39.68 -10.52
C ASN A 17 25.69 -39.85 -9.80
N SER A 18 25.13 -38.81 -9.18
CA SER A 18 23.77 -38.86 -8.61
C SER A 18 22.65 -38.56 -9.63
N PHE A 19 23.02 -38.15 -10.85
CA PHE A 19 22.06 -37.76 -11.88
C PHE A 19 21.72 -38.87 -12.90
N ALA A 20 22.40 -40.02 -12.84
CA ALA A 20 22.32 -41.06 -13.88
C ALA A 20 21.60 -42.36 -13.47
N ALA A 21 21.09 -42.48 -12.24
CA ALA A 21 20.42 -43.70 -11.78
C ALA A 21 19.12 -43.37 -11.05
N HIS A 22 18.05 -43.06 -11.81
CA HIS A 22 16.64 -43.37 -11.47
C HIS A 22 15.72 -42.93 -12.60
N THR A 23 15.79 -43.63 -13.74
CA THR A 23 14.77 -43.58 -14.80
C THR A 23 14.47 -44.99 -15.26
N SER A 24 13.48 -45.63 -14.63
CA SER A 24 12.63 -46.68 -15.24
C SER A 24 11.59 -47.19 -14.24
N ALA A 25 10.49 -46.46 -14.06
CA ALA A 25 9.20 -47.05 -13.70
C ALA A 25 8.07 -46.10 -14.13
N SER A 26 7.46 -46.45 -15.25
CA SER A 26 6.23 -45.85 -15.77
C SER A 26 5.06 -46.16 -14.84
N LEU A 27 4.45 -45.13 -14.25
CA LEU A 27 3.04 -45.15 -13.86
C LEU A 27 2.38 -43.83 -14.28
N ARG A 28 1.41 -44.00 -15.16
CA ARG A 28 0.53 -43.00 -15.79
C ARG A 28 -0.11 -42.04 -14.78
N ASN A 29 -0.32 -40.80 -15.23
CA ASN A 29 -1.18 -39.75 -14.64
C ASN A 29 -0.88 -39.30 -13.20
N ARG A 30 0.00 -38.30 -13.05
CA ARG A 30 -0.08 -37.34 -11.93
C ARG A 30 0.05 -35.90 -12.42
N ARG A 31 -1.07 -35.31 -12.85
CA ARG A 31 -1.34 -33.89 -12.61
C ARG A 31 -2.34 -33.73 -11.45
N PRO A 32 -1.87 -33.74 -10.18
CA PRO A 32 -2.62 -33.09 -9.09
C PRO A 32 -1.66 -32.44 -8.06
N ARG A 33 -0.99 -31.34 -8.38
CA ARG A 33 -0.20 -30.57 -7.38
C ARG A 33 -0.81 -29.23 -7.00
N THR A 34 -1.52 -28.58 -7.91
CA THR A 34 -2.07 -27.23 -7.70
C THR A 34 -3.43 -27.24 -7.03
N LYS A 35 -4.32 -28.18 -7.43
CA LYS A 35 -5.66 -28.30 -6.85
C LYS A 35 -5.62 -28.73 -5.38
N ASP A 36 -4.82 -29.74 -5.07
CA ASP A 36 -4.64 -30.24 -3.69
C ASP A 36 -4.04 -29.15 -2.77
N ALA A 37 -3.07 -28.38 -3.27
CA ALA A 37 -2.48 -27.27 -2.52
C ALA A 37 -3.49 -26.14 -2.25
N LEU A 38 -4.35 -25.82 -3.23
CA LEU A 38 -5.41 -24.84 -3.08
C LEU A 38 -6.47 -25.31 -2.06
N GLU A 39 -6.89 -26.56 -2.13
CA GLU A 39 -7.85 -27.14 -1.18
C GLU A 39 -7.29 -27.16 0.25
N ILE A 40 -6.03 -27.54 0.43
CA ILE A 40 -5.35 -27.48 1.74
C ILE A 40 -5.33 -26.04 2.26
N ARG A 41 -5.00 -25.08 1.40
CA ARG A 41 -4.96 -23.67 1.77
C ARG A 41 -6.32 -23.13 2.18
N ILE A 42 -7.38 -23.45 1.44
CA ILE A 42 -8.76 -23.09 1.80
C ILE A 42 -9.11 -23.65 3.18
N ARG A 43 -8.80 -24.91 3.45
CA ARG A 43 -9.05 -25.52 4.77
C ARG A 43 -8.29 -24.82 5.90
N LEU A 44 -7.04 -24.42 5.66
CA LEU A 44 -6.25 -23.67 6.64
C LEU A 44 -6.84 -22.28 6.91
N LEU A 45 -7.27 -21.58 5.86
CA LEU A 45 -7.94 -20.28 5.97
C LEU A 45 -9.27 -20.42 6.71
N ASP A 46 -10.09 -21.40 6.34
CA ASP A 46 -11.36 -21.68 7.02
C ASP A 46 -11.18 -21.97 8.50
N LYS A 47 -10.19 -22.82 8.84
CA LYS A 47 -9.86 -23.11 10.23
C LYS A 47 -9.49 -21.83 10.97
N ALA A 48 -8.57 -21.04 10.41
CA ALA A 48 -8.11 -19.80 11.05
C ALA A 48 -9.25 -18.77 11.23
N ILE A 49 -10.15 -18.65 10.26
CA ILE A 49 -11.32 -17.78 10.34
C ILE A 49 -12.26 -18.24 11.45
N VAL A 50 -12.60 -19.54 11.48
CA VAL A 50 -13.55 -20.09 12.46
C VAL A 50 -13.00 -19.99 13.88
N THR A 51 -11.69 -20.16 14.06
CA THR A 51 -11.06 -20.06 15.38
C THR A 51 -10.64 -18.64 15.77
N GLY A 52 -10.82 -17.64 14.90
CA GLY A 52 -10.34 -16.28 15.14
C GLY A 52 -8.80 -16.16 15.21
N ASP A 53 -8.06 -17.07 14.57
CA ASP A 53 -6.60 -17.14 14.62
C ASP A 53 -5.97 -16.09 13.68
N ILE A 54 -5.89 -14.86 14.17
CA ILE A 54 -5.27 -13.73 13.47
C ILE A 54 -3.81 -14.03 13.08
N PRO A 55 -2.94 -14.56 13.96
CA PRO A 55 -1.58 -14.94 13.57
C PRO A 55 -1.52 -15.91 12.37
N ALA A 56 -2.39 -16.93 12.32
CA ALA A 56 -2.45 -17.84 11.18
C ALA A 56 -2.89 -17.13 9.89
N LEU A 57 -3.89 -16.24 9.96
CA LEU A 57 -4.32 -15.43 8.82
C LEU A 57 -3.19 -14.53 8.29
N ARG A 58 -2.45 -13.86 9.19
CA ARG A 58 -1.27 -13.07 8.82
C ARG A 58 -0.20 -13.91 8.14
N LYS A 59 0.09 -15.10 8.65
CA LYS A 59 1.07 -16.01 8.02
C LYS A 59 0.62 -16.45 6.63
N LEU A 60 -0.67 -16.75 6.47
CA LEU A 60 -1.23 -17.15 5.19
C LEU A 60 -1.22 -15.96 4.22
N SER A 61 -1.49 -14.72 4.63
CA SER A 61 -1.50 -13.57 3.73
C SER A 61 -0.14 -13.25 3.09
N VAL A 62 0.97 -13.68 3.69
CA VAL A 62 2.33 -13.48 3.16
C VAL A 62 2.69 -14.50 2.07
N THR A 63 2.16 -15.73 2.15
CA THR A 63 2.65 -16.85 1.35
C THR A 63 1.67 -17.26 0.25
N GLY A 64 2.15 -17.58 -0.94
CA GLY A 64 1.31 -18.09 -2.03
C GLY A 64 0.11 -17.19 -2.33
N GLN A 65 -1.00 -17.74 -2.84
CA GLN A 65 -2.11 -16.95 -3.41
C GLN A 65 -2.97 -16.14 -2.41
N GLY A 66 -2.47 -15.79 -1.21
CA GLY A 66 -3.21 -14.98 -0.24
C GLY A 66 -4.52 -15.65 0.19
N PHE A 67 -5.63 -14.92 0.22
CA PHE A 67 -6.92 -15.47 0.62
C PHE A 67 -7.71 -16.12 -0.52
N VAL A 68 -7.05 -16.37 -1.65
CA VAL A 68 -7.45 -17.22 -2.79
C VAL A 68 -8.69 -16.81 -3.58
N ASN A 69 -9.76 -16.31 -2.95
CA ASN A 69 -10.98 -15.86 -3.61
C ASN A 69 -11.82 -14.95 -2.70
N ASP A 70 -12.81 -14.28 -3.28
CA ASP A 70 -13.65 -13.32 -2.56
C ASP A 70 -14.59 -13.98 -1.54
N GLY A 71 -14.90 -15.27 -1.69
CA GLY A 71 -15.69 -16.02 -0.71
C GLY A 71 -14.97 -16.13 0.65
N ILE A 72 -13.66 -16.38 0.62
CA ILE A 72 -12.82 -16.35 1.82
C ILE A 72 -12.61 -14.92 2.29
N ARG A 73 -12.33 -13.96 1.40
CA ARG A 73 -12.11 -12.54 1.77
C ARG A 73 -13.31 -11.93 2.49
N ARG A 74 -14.54 -12.23 2.04
CA ARG A 74 -15.79 -11.83 2.70
C ARG A 74 -15.93 -12.30 4.15
N ARG A 75 -15.13 -13.28 4.56
CA ARG A 75 -15.08 -13.78 5.94
C ARG A 75 -13.80 -13.35 6.66
N ALA A 76 -12.67 -13.34 5.97
CA ALA A 76 -11.37 -12.99 6.54
C ALA A 76 -11.18 -11.49 6.77
N TRP A 77 -11.51 -10.64 5.79
CA TRP A 77 -11.32 -9.19 5.92
C TRP A 77 -12.17 -8.60 7.05
N PRO A 78 -13.46 -8.94 7.23
CA PRO A 78 -14.22 -8.46 8.38
C PRO A 78 -13.70 -8.95 9.73
N LEU A 79 -13.07 -10.11 9.77
CA LEU A 79 -12.42 -10.62 10.98
C LEU A 79 -11.15 -9.82 11.29
N LEU A 80 -10.28 -9.61 10.30
CA LEU A 80 -9.04 -8.84 10.45
C LEU A 80 -9.32 -7.36 10.79
N LEU A 81 -10.31 -6.76 10.15
CA LEU A 81 -10.73 -5.38 10.41
C LEU A 81 -11.67 -5.26 11.62
N ARG A 82 -12.02 -6.36 12.29
CA ARG A 82 -12.95 -6.38 13.43
C ARG A 82 -14.31 -5.73 13.16
N THR A 83 -14.80 -5.88 11.94
CA THR A 83 -16.12 -5.40 11.49
C THR A 83 -17.20 -6.47 11.50
N HIS A 84 -16.84 -7.72 11.82
CA HIS A 84 -17.79 -8.81 12.05
C HIS A 84 -18.67 -8.61 13.29
N VAL A 85 -18.29 -7.70 14.18
CA VAL A 85 -19.13 -7.24 15.30
C VAL A 85 -19.73 -5.89 14.92
N PRO A 86 -21.03 -5.81 14.59
CA PRO A 86 -21.65 -4.56 14.16
C PRO A 86 -21.64 -3.54 15.30
N ARG A 87 -21.32 -2.28 14.97
CA ARG A 87 -21.43 -1.14 15.88
C ARG A 87 -22.88 -0.66 15.92
N ARG A 88 -23.26 -0.03 17.03
CA ARG A 88 -24.55 0.65 17.16
C ARG A 88 -24.61 1.82 16.18
N GLU A 89 -25.73 1.95 15.47
CA GLU A 89 -25.98 3.07 14.57
C GLU A 89 -25.84 4.40 15.34
N VAL A 90 -25.03 5.30 14.79
CA VAL A 90 -24.95 6.68 15.26
C VAL A 90 -25.86 7.48 14.35
N ILE A 91 -26.90 8.08 14.91
CA ILE A 91 -27.71 9.08 14.21
C ILE A 91 -26.82 10.32 14.10
N SER A 92 -26.24 10.57 12.93
CA SER A 92 -25.50 11.81 12.70
C SER A 92 -26.49 12.90 12.31
N ASP A 93 -26.37 14.07 12.92
CA ASP A 93 -27.06 15.26 12.40
C ASP A 93 -26.57 15.53 10.97
N SER A 94 -27.53 15.80 10.08
CA SER A 94 -27.39 15.95 8.63
C SER A 94 -26.65 17.24 8.25
N GLU A 95 -25.47 17.47 8.79
CA GLU A 95 -24.60 18.54 8.32
C GLU A 95 -23.76 18.07 7.14
N LYS A 96 -23.71 18.91 6.11
CA LYS A 96 -22.95 18.65 4.89
C LYS A 96 -21.45 18.58 5.23
N HIS A 97 -20.77 17.51 4.86
CA HIS A 97 -19.32 17.43 5.07
C HIS A 97 -18.59 18.39 4.13
N LYS A 98 -17.49 19.01 4.59
CA LYS A 98 -16.73 20.02 3.82
C LYS A 98 -16.24 19.50 2.46
N ASP A 99 -15.99 18.20 2.36
CA ASP A 99 -15.39 17.56 1.18
C ASP A 99 -16.41 16.85 0.26
N GLU A 100 -17.71 16.95 0.53
CA GLU A 100 -18.76 16.21 -0.20
C GLU A 100 -18.69 16.43 -1.72
N SER A 101 -18.44 17.67 -2.17
CA SER A 101 -18.33 17.97 -3.61
C SER A 101 -17.11 17.31 -4.27
N GLN A 102 -16.00 17.15 -3.53
CA GLN A 102 -14.83 16.44 -4.05
C GLN A 102 -15.11 14.94 -4.17
N VAL A 103 -15.84 14.37 -3.20
CA VAL A 103 -16.29 12.97 -3.26
C VAL A 103 -17.15 12.77 -4.52
N GLU A 104 -18.17 13.60 -4.74
CA GLU A 104 -19.05 13.51 -5.92
C GLU A 104 -18.26 13.47 -7.25
N LEU A 105 -17.26 14.34 -7.40
CA LEU A 105 -16.42 14.38 -8.60
C LEU A 105 -15.65 13.07 -8.83
N ASP A 106 -15.13 12.45 -7.78
CA ASP A 106 -14.39 11.19 -7.87
C ASP A 106 -15.32 9.99 -8.11
N ILE A 107 -16.50 10.00 -7.51
CA ILE A 107 -17.54 9.00 -7.76
C ILE A 107 -17.95 8.99 -9.24
N ILE A 108 -18.12 10.17 -9.85
CA ILE A 108 -18.46 10.29 -11.29
C ILE A 108 -17.40 9.63 -12.18
N ARG A 109 -16.11 9.74 -11.80
CA ARG A 109 -14.98 9.14 -12.50
C ARG A 109 -14.76 7.65 -12.19
N SER A 110 -15.47 7.11 -11.20
CA SER A 110 -15.39 5.70 -10.81
C SER A 110 -16.18 4.77 -11.76
N PHE A 111 -15.81 3.48 -11.78
CA PHE A 111 -16.48 2.43 -12.57
C PHE A 111 -16.61 2.75 -14.09
N THR A 112 -15.64 3.46 -14.67
CA THR A 112 -15.63 3.83 -16.10
C THR A 112 -15.63 2.64 -17.04
N HIS A 113 -15.07 1.50 -16.65
CA HIS A 113 -15.11 0.25 -17.43
C HIS A 113 -16.55 -0.31 -17.59
N LEU A 114 -17.49 0.06 -16.71
CA LEU A 114 -18.91 -0.30 -16.80
C LEU A 114 -19.71 0.66 -17.70
N SER A 115 -19.06 1.65 -18.33
CA SER A 115 -19.72 2.66 -19.16
C SER A 115 -20.20 2.17 -20.54
N SER A 116 -19.99 0.89 -20.89
CA SER A 116 -20.36 0.29 -22.18
C SER A 116 -21.88 0.26 -22.46
N GLU A 117 -22.23 0.31 -23.75
CA GLU A 117 -23.51 0.59 -24.45
C GLU A 117 -24.85 0.02 -23.93
N SER A 118 -24.89 -0.91 -22.97
CA SER A 118 -26.17 -1.50 -22.53
C SER A 118 -26.78 -0.77 -21.34
N LYS A 119 -28.10 -0.54 -21.38
CA LYS A 119 -28.86 0.08 -20.28
C LYS A 119 -28.63 -0.63 -18.94
N SER A 120 -28.54 -1.97 -18.94
CA SER A 120 -28.32 -2.76 -17.73
C SER A 120 -26.96 -2.45 -17.07
N LYS A 121 -25.89 -2.27 -17.86
CA LYS A 121 -24.56 -1.90 -17.32
C LYS A 121 -24.55 -0.50 -16.73
N GLN A 122 -25.26 0.44 -17.36
CA GLN A 122 -25.40 1.81 -16.85
C GLN A 122 -26.16 1.86 -15.52
N ILE A 123 -27.22 1.06 -15.37
CA ILE A 123 -27.95 0.92 -14.11
C ILE A 123 -27.04 0.37 -13.01
N ILE A 124 -26.29 -0.70 -13.30
CA ILE A 124 -25.34 -1.29 -12.35
C ILE A 124 -24.24 -0.27 -11.97
N LYS A 125 -23.72 0.47 -12.95
CA LYS A 125 -22.72 1.53 -12.71
C LYS A 125 -23.28 2.57 -11.75
N LYS A 126 -24.48 3.09 -12.02
CA LYS A 126 -25.11 4.12 -11.19
C LYS A 126 -25.36 3.60 -9.77
N GLN A 127 -25.85 2.37 -9.62
CA GLN A 127 -26.05 1.76 -8.30
C GLN A 127 -24.72 1.66 -7.53
N ARG A 128 -23.65 1.17 -8.18
CA ARG A 128 -22.33 1.07 -7.54
C ARG A 128 -21.75 2.43 -7.17
N GLN A 129 -21.96 3.45 -8.00
CA GLN A 129 -21.56 4.83 -7.70
C GLN A 129 -22.32 5.37 -6.48
N THR A 130 -23.63 5.14 -6.39
CA THR A 130 -24.44 5.49 -5.21
C THR A 130 -23.95 4.76 -3.97
N ASP A 131 -23.75 3.44 -4.04
CA ASP A 131 -23.26 2.67 -2.90
C ASP A 131 -21.87 3.12 -2.45
N LEU A 132 -20.98 3.46 -3.39
CA LEU A 132 -19.65 3.99 -3.10
C LEU A 132 -19.71 5.38 -2.45
N GLN A 133 -20.60 6.26 -2.92
CA GLN A 133 -20.84 7.56 -2.29
C GLN A 133 -21.32 7.39 -0.86
N ASP A 134 -22.32 6.54 -0.64
CA ASP A 134 -22.88 6.26 0.69
C ASP A 134 -21.81 5.73 1.66
N ILE A 135 -20.94 4.82 1.19
CA ILE A 135 -19.81 4.29 2.00
C ILE A 135 -18.87 5.42 2.43
N ILE A 136 -18.43 6.27 1.50
CA ILE A 136 -17.46 7.33 1.81
C ILE A 136 -18.09 8.38 2.72
N MET A 137 -19.32 8.80 2.41
CA MET A 137 -20.03 9.81 3.19
C MET A 137 -20.32 9.33 4.61
N ASP A 138 -20.68 8.05 4.80
CA ASP A 138 -20.90 7.48 6.13
C ASP A 138 -19.63 7.56 7.00
N VAL A 139 -18.45 7.26 6.46
CA VAL A 139 -17.17 7.41 7.17
C VAL A 139 -16.92 8.87 7.56
N LEU A 140 -17.09 9.81 6.62
CA LEU A 140 -16.84 11.23 6.85
C LEU A 140 -17.84 11.85 7.84
N GLN A 141 -19.10 11.42 7.81
CA GLN A 141 -20.13 11.88 8.75
C GLN A 141 -19.89 11.35 10.17
N ARG A 142 -19.45 10.10 10.32
CA ARG A 142 -19.08 9.53 11.63
C ARG A 142 -17.81 10.16 12.20
N HIS A 143 -16.88 10.57 11.34
CA HIS A 143 -15.60 11.14 11.72
C HIS A 143 -15.35 12.49 11.03
N PRO A 144 -16.08 13.57 11.40
CA PRO A 144 -16.05 14.87 10.71
C PRO A 144 -14.70 15.61 10.80
N LYS A 145 -13.74 15.07 11.56
CA LYS A 145 -12.35 15.58 11.62
C LYS A 145 -11.46 15.01 10.52
N LEU A 146 -11.89 13.95 9.83
CA LEU A 146 -11.17 13.44 8.67
C LEU A 146 -11.37 14.38 7.48
N ALA A 147 -10.29 14.63 6.74
CA ALA A 147 -10.34 15.27 5.44
C ALA A 147 -10.32 14.19 4.34
N TYR A 148 -11.20 14.30 3.36
CA TYR A 148 -11.17 13.40 2.21
C TYR A 148 -9.93 13.70 1.34
N TYR A 149 -9.24 12.65 0.88
CA TYR A 149 -8.21 12.76 -0.15
C TYR A 149 -8.65 12.01 -1.41
N GLN A 150 -8.28 12.56 -2.57
CA GLN A 150 -8.52 11.90 -3.85
C GLN A 150 -7.68 10.61 -3.92
N GLY A 151 -8.37 9.48 -4.09
CA GLY A 151 -7.80 8.14 -4.02
C GLY A 151 -8.47 7.25 -2.97
N PHE A 152 -9.11 7.83 -1.95
CA PHE A 152 -9.85 7.02 -0.96
C PHE A 152 -11.04 6.28 -1.59
N HIS A 153 -11.61 6.80 -2.69
CA HIS A 153 -12.63 6.12 -3.47
C HIS A 153 -12.14 4.80 -4.10
N ASP A 154 -10.85 4.67 -4.45
CA ASP A 154 -10.30 3.41 -4.98
C ASP A 154 -10.18 2.35 -3.87
N VAL A 155 -9.83 2.77 -2.66
CA VAL A 155 -9.84 1.92 -1.45
C VAL A 155 -11.25 1.42 -1.18
N CYS A 156 -12.23 2.33 -1.15
CA CYS A 156 -13.63 2.00 -0.91
C CYS A 156 -14.23 1.16 -2.05
N THR A 157 -13.81 1.38 -3.30
CA THR A 157 -14.20 0.56 -4.45
C THR A 157 -13.74 -0.88 -4.28
N THR A 158 -12.49 -1.08 -3.84
CA THR A 158 -11.95 -2.41 -3.58
C THR A 158 -12.77 -3.15 -2.53
N LEU A 159 -13.10 -2.47 -1.43
CA LEU A 159 -13.97 -3.01 -0.39
C LEU A 159 -15.38 -3.33 -0.91
N LEU A 160 -16.01 -2.40 -1.63
CA LEU A 160 -17.36 -2.56 -2.18
C LEU A 160 -17.45 -3.77 -3.13
N VAL A 161 -16.45 -3.96 -3.99
CA VAL A 161 -16.43 -5.08 -4.95
C VAL A 161 -16.32 -6.44 -4.24
N VAL A 162 -15.54 -6.55 -3.17
CA VAL A 162 -15.35 -7.83 -2.45
C VAL A 162 -16.49 -8.08 -1.45
N LEU A 163 -16.81 -7.08 -0.63
CA LEU A 163 -17.64 -7.20 0.57
C LEU A 163 -19.11 -6.84 0.35
N GLY A 164 -19.43 -6.06 -0.68
CA GLY A 164 -20.74 -5.42 -0.81
C GLY A 164 -20.91 -4.24 0.14
N LYS A 165 -21.99 -3.47 -0.04
CA LYS A 165 -22.18 -2.16 0.60
C LYS A 165 -22.01 -2.17 2.12
N GLU A 166 -22.83 -2.94 2.82
CA GLU A 166 -22.92 -2.91 4.28
C GLU A 166 -21.58 -3.27 4.96
N ALA A 167 -20.97 -4.37 4.54
CA ALA A 167 -19.68 -4.80 5.09
C ALA A 167 -18.52 -3.89 4.64
N ALA A 168 -18.60 -3.31 3.44
CA ALA A 168 -17.63 -2.33 2.97
C ALA A 168 -17.69 -1.01 3.77
N THR A 169 -18.87 -0.53 4.16
CA THR A 169 -19.03 0.66 5.01
C THR A 169 -18.26 0.51 6.32
N LEU A 170 -18.46 -0.60 7.04
CA LEU A 170 -17.75 -0.85 8.29
C LEU A 170 -16.24 -1.03 8.09
N ALA A 171 -15.84 -1.70 7.00
CA ALA A 171 -14.44 -1.90 6.65
C ALA A 171 -13.74 -0.58 6.30
N ALA A 172 -14.43 0.33 5.59
CA ALA A 172 -13.92 1.63 5.19
C ALA A 172 -13.67 2.53 6.41
N GLU A 173 -14.58 2.55 7.40
CA GLU A 173 -14.40 3.25 8.68
C GLU A 173 -13.13 2.77 9.40
N THR A 174 -12.94 1.45 9.48
CA THR A 174 -11.75 0.87 10.10
C THR A 174 -10.48 1.20 9.32
N LEU A 175 -10.48 1.07 7.99
CA LEU A 175 -9.32 1.40 7.18
C LEU A 175 -8.96 2.88 7.28
N ALA A 176 -9.95 3.78 7.23
CA ALA A 176 -9.75 5.21 7.41
C ALA A 176 -9.09 5.52 8.75
N MET A 177 -9.57 4.94 9.84
CA MET A 177 -9.11 5.28 11.18
C MET A 177 -7.77 4.63 11.58
N PHE A 178 -7.47 3.42 11.10
CA PHE A 178 -6.28 2.67 11.53
C PHE A 178 -5.15 2.62 10.50
N PHE A 179 -5.46 2.78 9.20
CA PHE A 179 -4.48 2.60 8.13
C PHE A 179 -4.26 3.87 7.34
N PHE A 180 -5.33 4.54 6.92
CA PHE A 180 -5.28 5.73 6.07
C PHE A 180 -5.43 7.05 6.82
N ARG A 181 -5.44 7.04 8.15
CA ARG A 181 -5.69 8.25 8.95
C ARG A 181 -4.72 9.38 8.63
N ASP A 182 -3.44 9.04 8.45
CA ASP A 182 -2.40 9.98 8.07
C ASP A 182 -2.60 10.56 6.64
N CYS A 183 -3.33 9.86 5.77
CA CYS A 183 -3.75 10.35 4.45
C CYS A 183 -4.99 11.26 4.54
N MET A 184 -5.78 11.12 5.60
CA MET A 184 -7.05 11.82 5.84
C MET A 184 -6.91 12.97 6.85
N LEU A 185 -5.70 13.50 7.04
CA LEU A 185 -5.48 14.77 7.74
C LEU A 185 -5.58 15.94 6.75
N ASP A 186 -5.46 17.17 7.24
CA ASP A 186 -5.60 18.38 6.41
C ASP A 186 -4.57 18.50 5.25
N ASN A 187 -3.51 17.69 5.26
CA ASN A 187 -2.53 17.58 4.18
C ASN A 187 -1.83 16.21 4.21
N LEU A 188 -1.21 15.83 3.08
CA LEU A 188 -0.50 14.55 2.93
C LEU A 188 0.97 14.59 3.42
N GLU A 189 1.43 15.65 4.10
CA GLU A 189 2.79 15.68 4.66
C GLU A 189 3.12 14.46 5.55
N PRO A 190 2.21 13.94 6.39
CA PRO A 190 2.47 12.72 7.16
C PRO A 190 2.78 11.52 6.28
N VAL A 191 2.14 11.40 5.12
CA VAL A 191 2.40 10.32 4.16
C VAL A 191 3.75 10.53 3.46
N LEU A 192 4.12 11.78 3.16
CA LEU A 192 5.46 12.08 2.63
C LEU A 192 6.56 11.78 3.65
N ASP A 193 6.32 12.04 4.94
CA ASP A 193 7.20 11.60 6.03
C ASP A 193 7.32 10.07 6.06
N GLN A 194 6.23 9.32 5.91
CA GLN A 194 6.28 7.86 5.80
C GLN A 194 7.11 7.40 4.58
N LEU A 195 6.88 7.99 3.41
CA LEU A 195 7.60 7.69 2.17
C LEU A 195 9.10 7.98 2.28
N SER A 196 9.50 8.98 3.05
CA SER A 196 10.93 9.26 3.27
C SER A 196 11.67 8.11 3.98
N LEU A 197 10.97 7.24 4.72
CA LEU A 197 11.56 6.05 5.32
C LEU A 197 11.91 4.98 4.27
N MET A 198 11.33 5.05 3.06
CA MET A 198 11.75 4.24 1.93
C MET A 198 13.23 4.48 1.60
N THR A 199 13.68 5.75 1.63
CA THR A 199 15.09 6.09 1.43
C THR A 199 15.99 5.35 2.42
N ALA A 200 15.57 5.23 3.69
CA ALA A 200 16.33 4.47 4.68
C ALA A 200 16.36 2.97 4.36
N LEU A 201 15.24 2.39 3.91
CA LEU A 201 15.20 0.99 3.48
C LEU A 201 16.12 0.73 2.28
N LEU A 202 16.07 1.57 1.25
CA LEU A 202 16.91 1.44 0.07
C LEU A 202 18.40 1.57 0.43
N ARG A 203 18.79 2.53 1.28
CA ARG A 203 20.18 2.63 1.76
C ARG A 203 20.68 1.39 2.49
N LEU A 204 19.80 0.73 3.26
CA LEU A 204 20.15 -0.45 4.05
C LEU A 204 20.28 -1.71 3.19
N GLU A 205 19.46 -1.85 2.14
CA GLU A 205 19.30 -3.12 1.41
C GLU A 205 19.75 -3.07 -0.04
N ASP A 206 19.66 -1.92 -0.71
CA ASP A 206 20.11 -1.70 -2.09
C ASP A 206 20.70 -0.29 -2.25
N PRO A 207 21.90 -0.05 -1.67
CA PRO A 207 22.52 1.28 -1.67
C PRO A 207 22.83 1.77 -3.09
N GLU A 208 23.06 0.89 -4.06
CA GLU A 208 23.28 1.29 -5.46
C GLU A 208 22.03 1.92 -6.08
N VAL A 209 20.85 1.34 -5.80
CA VAL A 209 19.58 1.94 -6.23
C VAL A 209 19.39 3.29 -5.56
N GLN A 210 19.65 3.43 -4.25
CA GLN A 210 19.54 4.73 -3.61
C GLN A 210 20.52 5.75 -4.19
N ASP A 211 21.78 5.37 -4.40
CA ASP A 211 22.80 6.26 -4.96
C ASP A 211 22.41 6.75 -6.37
N PHE A 212 21.75 5.90 -7.16
CA PHE A 212 21.22 6.29 -8.46
C PHE A 212 20.08 7.31 -8.33
N LEU A 213 19.15 7.11 -7.39
CA LEU A 213 18.08 8.07 -7.10
C LEU A 213 18.63 9.42 -6.60
N ASP A 214 19.66 9.38 -5.75
CA ASP A 214 20.31 10.58 -5.24
C ASP A 214 21.02 11.34 -6.38
N LYS A 215 21.69 10.63 -7.30
CA LYS A 215 22.33 11.22 -8.50
C LYS A 215 21.35 11.80 -9.52
N SER A 216 20.19 11.16 -9.70
CA SER A 216 19.11 11.68 -10.54
C SER A 216 18.25 12.74 -9.82
N GLU A 217 18.62 13.13 -8.59
CA GLU A 217 17.90 14.07 -7.73
C GLU A 217 16.42 13.67 -7.50
N THR A 218 16.09 12.39 -7.63
CA THR A 218 14.71 11.89 -7.57
C THR A 218 14.27 11.70 -6.13
N LEU A 219 13.30 12.52 -5.71
CA LEU A 219 12.71 12.45 -4.38
C LEU A 219 11.85 11.18 -4.20
N PRO A 220 11.76 10.61 -2.98
CA PRO A 220 11.07 9.33 -2.72
C PRO A 220 9.53 9.44 -2.74
N PHE A 221 8.97 10.50 -3.33
CA PHE A 221 7.53 10.79 -3.34
C PHE A 221 6.81 10.29 -4.60
N PHE A 222 7.56 9.78 -5.59
CA PHE A 222 7.01 9.19 -6.82
C PHE A 222 5.94 8.09 -6.59
N PRO A 223 5.97 7.26 -5.52
CA PRO A 223 4.99 6.19 -5.36
C PRO A 223 3.85 6.58 -4.41
N LEU A 224 3.53 7.88 -4.33
CA LEU A 224 2.46 8.38 -3.46
C LEU A 224 1.11 7.71 -3.76
N SER A 225 0.74 7.57 -5.04
CA SER A 225 -0.51 6.90 -5.45
C SER A 225 -0.58 5.45 -4.94
N TRP A 226 0.56 4.75 -4.95
CA TRP A 226 0.66 3.35 -4.53
C TRP A 226 0.37 3.20 -3.04
N VAL A 227 0.90 4.12 -2.23
CA VAL A 227 0.74 4.10 -0.77
C VAL A 227 -0.68 4.51 -0.36
N ILE A 228 -1.22 5.59 -0.94
CA ILE A 228 -2.53 6.12 -0.53
C ILE A 228 -3.71 5.30 -1.06
N THR A 229 -3.52 4.47 -2.09
CA THR A 229 -4.59 3.60 -2.62
C THR A 229 -4.32 2.12 -2.43
N TRP A 230 -3.17 1.76 -1.83
CA TRP A 230 -2.64 0.40 -1.82
C TRP A 230 -2.58 -0.21 -3.23
N CYS A 231 -2.05 0.59 -4.16
CA CYS A 231 -1.89 0.28 -5.60
C CYS A 231 -3.21 0.01 -6.34
N ALA A 232 -4.38 0.23 -5.72
CA ALA A 232 -5.67 -0.01 -6.36
C ALA A 232 -5.90 0.92 -7.56
N HIS A 233 -5.30 2.11 -7.54
CA HIS A 233 -5.35 3.06 -8.64
C HIS A 233 -4.47 2.64 -9.83
N ASP A 234 -3.27 2.11 -9.54
CA ASP A 234 -2.23 1.88 -10.54
C ASP A 234 -2.29 0.48 -11.18
N LEU A 235 -2.96 -0.47 -10.52
CA LEU A 235 -3.17 -1.83 -11.02
C LEU A 235 -4.48 -1.93 -11.81
N GLY A 236 -4.41 -2.47 -13.03
CA GLY A 236 -5.61 -2.80 -13.81
C GLY A 236 -6.23 -4.16 -13.48
N ASP A 237 -5.50 -5.04 -12.80
CA ASP A 237 -5.93 -6.40 -12.47
C ASP A 237 -6.47 -6.46 -11.04
N PHE A 238 -7.78 -6.64 -10.90
CA PHE A 238 -8.44 -6.70 -9.59
C PHE A 238 -7.96 -7.89 -8.73
N ALA A 239 -7.55 -9.01 -9.33
CA ALA A 239 -7.03 -10.13 -8.56
C ALA A 239 -5.71 -9.77 -7.87
N LYS A 240 -4.87 -8.96 -8.53
CA LYS A 240 -3.63 -8.40 -7.96
C LYS A 240 -3.93 -7.39 -6.85
N ILE A 241 -4.91 -6.51 -7.05
CA ILE A 241 -5.36 -5.56 -6.02
C ILE A 241 -5.84 -6.30 -4.78
N ALA A 242 -6.78 -7.25 -4.94
CA ALA A 242 -7.31 -8.02 -3.83
C ALA A 242 -6.23 -8.83 -3.10
N ARG A 243 -5.23 -9.36 -3.84
CA ARG A 243 -4.08 -10.06 -3.26
C ARG A 243 -3.19 -9.15 -2.42
N LEU A 244 -3.00 -7.89 -2.82
CA LEU A 244 -2.30 -6.89 -2.01
C LEU A 244 -3.08 -6.54 -0.74
N TYR A 245 -4.40 -6.39 -0.84
CA TYR A 245 -5.26 -6.12 0.33
C TYR A 245 -5.27 -7.29 1.33
N ASP A 246 -5.25 -8.54 0.85
CA ASP A 246 -5.09 -9.73 1.72
C ASP A 246 -3.85 -9.57 2.62
N PHE A 247 -2.75 -9.05 2.07
CA PHE A 247 -1.49 -8.82 2.75
C PHE A 247 -1.49 -7.55 3.61
N LEU A 248 -1.80 -6.38 3.05
CA LEU A 248 -1.60 -5.09 3.72
C LEU A 248 -2.48 -4.91 4.98
N ILE A 249 -3.73 -5.39 4.95
CA ILE A 249 -4.65 -5.35 6.11
C ILE A 249 -4.08 -6.08 7.34
N CYS A 250 -3.18 -7.05 7.12
CA CYS A 250 -2.64 -7.89 8.17
C CYS A 250 -1.56 -7.21 9.03
N PHE A 251 -0.96 -6.11 8.58
CA PHE A 251 0.25 -5.54 9.17
C PHE A 251 0.11 -4.05 9.51
N ASN A 252 1.17 -3.48 10.11
CA ASN A 252 1.24 -2.05 10.38
C ASN A 252 1.04 -1.23 9.08
N PRO A 253 0.40 -0.03 9.12
CA PRO A 253 0.14 0.78 7.94
C PRO A 253 1.40 1.11 7.11
N LEU A 254 2.56 1.18 7.76
CA LEU A 254 3.84 1.41 7.08
C LEU A 254 4.20 0.27 6.12
N MET A 255 3.57 -0.91 6.20
CA MET A 255 3.79 -2.05 5.29
C MET A 255 3.67 -1.66 3.81
N SER A 256 2.82 -0.68 3.47
CA SER A 256 2.71 -0.15 2.11
C SER A 256 4.04 0.48 1.62
N VAL A 257 4.81 1.13 2.50
CA VAL A 257 6.14 1.68 2.18
C VAL A 257 7.17 0.56 1.99
N TYR A 258 7.13 -0.51 2.80
CA TYR A 258 8.00 -1.68 2.59
C TYR A 258 7.68 -2.39 1.27
N LEU A 259 6.38 -2.48 0.91
CA LEU A 259 5.94 -3.01 -0.37
C LEU A 259 6.50 -2.17 -1.53
N THR A 260 6.37 -0.86 -1.45
CA THR A 260 6.92 0.07 -2.44
C THR A 260 8.43 -0.09 -2.58
N ALA A 261 9.18 -0.14 -1.47
CA ALA A 261 10.63 -0.35 -1.52
C ALA A 261 10.99 -1.67 -2.23
N ALA A 262 10.26 -2.76 -1.92
CA ALA A 262 10.43 -4.04 -2.58
C ALA A 262 10.11 -4.03 -4.08
N VAL A 263 9.13 -3.22 -4.51
CA VAL A 263 8.82 -3.00 -5.94
C VAL A 263 9.94 -2.22 -6.64
N VAL A 264 10.49 -1.19 -6.01
CA VAL A 264 11.60 -0.41 -6.57
C VAL A 264 12.83 -1.30 -6.75
N MET A 265 13.22 -2.04 -5.72
CA MET A 265 14.36 -2.97 -5.78
C MET A 265 14.15 -4.11 -6.78
N SER A 266 12.92 -4.57 -7.00
CA SER A 266 12.68 -5.64 -8.00
C SER A 266 12.89 -5.17 -9.44
N ARG A 267 12.87 -3.85 -9.68
CA ARG A 267 13.09 -3.20 -10.97
C ARG A 267 14.47 -2.56 -11.10
N ARG A 268 15.41 -2.92 -10.21
CA ARG A 268 16.79 -2.42 -10.17
C ARG A 268 17.46 -2.38 -11.55
N ASP A 269 17.44 -3.51 -12.25
CA ASP A 269 18.20 -3.63 -13.50
C ASP A 269 17.59 -2.73 -14.60
N GLU A 270 16.25 -2.70 -14.71
CA GLU A 270 15.54 -1.78 -15.60
C GLU A 270 15.78 -0.31 -15.23
N LEU A 271 15.84 0.01 -13.94
CA LEU A 271 16.07 1.38 -13.45
C LEU A 271 17.45 1.89 -13.88
N PHE A 272 18.48 1.05 -13.84
CA PHE A 272 19.84 1.44 -14.27
C PHE A 272 20.00 1.57 -15.78
N GLU A 273 19.05 1.08 -16.57
CA GLU A 273 18.99 1.34 -18.02
C GLU A 273 18.33 2.69 -18.35
N VAL A 274 17.61 3.29 -17.40
CA VAL A 274 17.02 4.62 -17.56
C VAL A 274 18.13 5.67 -17.52
N GLU A 275 18.00 6.71 -18.33
CA GLU A 275 18.88 7.88 -18.24
C GLU A 275 18.80 8.47 -16.83
N CYS A 276 19.97 8.73 -16.22
CA CYS A 276 20.10 9.25 -14.85
C CYS A 276 19.71 10.74 -14.77
N ASP A 277 18.48 11.04 -15.17
CA ASP A 277 17.81 12.32 -15.19
C ASP A 277 16.53 12.25 -14.35
N ASN A 278 16.22 13.33 -13.64
CA ASN A 278 15.10 13.39 -12.72
C ASN A 278 13.77 13.04 -13.38
N ALA A 279 13.47 13.62 -14.55
CA ALA A 279 12.18 13.46 -15.21
C ALA A 279 12.03 12.02 -15.76
N MET A 280 13.11 11.47 -16.31
CA MET A 280 13.13 10.10 -16.85
C MET A 280 12.95 9.07 -15.74
N VAL A 281 13.72 9.18 -14.66
CA VAL A 281 13.64 8.29 -13.50
C VAL A 281 12.29 8.39 -12.81
N HIS A 282 11.79 9.61 -12.56
CA HIS A 282 10.46 9.82 -11.97
C HIS A 282 9.35 9.22 -12.85
N THR A 283 9.42 9.39 -14.18
CA THR A 283 8.44 8.81 -15.12
C THR A 283 8.45 7.28 -15.10
N PHE A 284 9.63 6.68 -14.97
CA PHE A 284 9.76 5.23 -14.86
C PHE A 284 9.19 4.69 -13.55
N LEU A 285 9.48 5.37 -12.43
CA LEU A 285 9.14 4.91 -11.07
C LEU A 285 7.71 5.22 -10.64
N THR A 286 7.05 6.21 -11.25
CA THR A 286 5.62 6.49 -11.01
C THR A 286 4.70 5.40 -11.56
N LYS A 287 5.15 4.65 -12.57
CA LYS A 287 4.37 3.57 -13.18
C LYS A 287 4.56 2.28 -12.40
N PHE A 288 3.47 1.76 -11.84
CA PHE A 288 3.50 0.45 -11.20
C PHE A 288 3.77 -0.65 -12.26
N PRO A 289 4.71 -1.59 -12.04
CA PRO A 289 5.03 -2.65 -13.01
C PRO A 289 3.85 -3.60 -13.25
N LYS A 290 3.42 -3.73 -14.51
CA LYS A 290 2.30 -4.60 -14.89
C LYS A 290 2.61 -6.09 -14.68
N ASP A 291 3.83 -6.50 -14.99
CA ASP A 291 4.29 -7.88 -14.93
C ASP A 291 4.98 -8.24 -13.61
N VAL A 292 4.72 -7.46 -12.55
CA VAL A 292 5.33 -7.71 -11.24
C VAL A 292 4.99 -9.10 -10.72
N ASP A 293 6.02 -9.78 -10.21
CA ASP A 293 5.85 -10.96 -9.38
C ASP A 293 5.43 -10.52 -7.97
N LEU A 294 4.12 -10.46 -7.75
CA LEU A 294 3.55 -10.05 -6.46
C LEU A 294 4.01 -10.94 -5.32
N GLU A 295 4.20 -12.24 -5.53
CA GLU A 295 4.57 -13.15 -4.44
C GLU A 295 6.00 -12.87 -3.98
N ARG A 296 6.91 -12.63 -4.92
CA ARG A 296 8.27 -12.20 -4.61
C ARG A 296 8.29 -10.84 -3.90
N VAL A 297 7.53 -9.87 -4.40
CA VAL A 297 7.47 -8.52 -3.80
C VAL A 297 6.87 -8.56 -2.39
N ILE A 298 5.78 -9.29 -2.17
CA ILE A 298 5.15 -9.46 -0.84
C ILE A 298 6.11 -10.16 0.13
N SER A 299 6.78 -11.23 -0.32
CA SER A 299 7.77 -11.92 0.50
C SER A 299 8.93 -11.00 0.89
N HIS A 300 9.43 -10.20 -0.05
CA HIS A 300 10.52 -9.25 0.22
C HIS A 300 10.06 -8.14 1.15
N ALA A 301 8.89 -7.53 0.92
CA ALA A 301 8.32 -6.51 1.79
C ALA A 301 8.13 -7.01 3.23
N HIS A 302 7.62 -8.24 3.39
CA HIS A 302 7.50 -8.86 4.71
C HIS A 302 8.87 -9.10 5.35
N GLN A 303 9.87 -9.55 4.58
CA GLN A 303 11.24 -9.70 5.09
C GLN A 303 11.79 -8.36 5.61
N LEU A 304 11.68 -7.29 4.82
CA LEU A 304 12.12 -5.95 5.22
C LEU A 304 11.43 -5.50 6.51
N TYR A 305 10.11 -5.69 6.61
CA TYR A 305 9.33 -5.37 7.80
C TYR A 305 9.77 -6.17 9.04
N THR A 306 10.11 -7.45 8.87
CA THR A 306 10.60 -8.27 9.99
C THR A 306 12.01 -7.90 10.42
N THR A 307 12.89 -7.54 9.48
CA THR A 307 14.28 -7.13 9.76
C THR A 307 14.33 -5.73 10.37
N TYR A 308 13.50 -4.81 9.87
CA TYR A 308 13.42 -3.42 10.31
C TYR A 308 11.97 -3.07 10.67
N PRO A 309 11.45 -3.49 11.83
CA PRO A 309 10.11 -3.06 12.26
C PRO A 309 10.01 -1.53 12.31
N PRO A 310 8.80 -0.92 12.20
CA PRO A 310 8.63 0.54 12.05
C PRO A 310 9.38 1.41 13.06
N GLU A 311 9.45 0.99 14.32
CA GLU A 311 10.21 1.70 15.35
C GLU A 311 11.73 1.59 15.12
N SER A 312 12.22 0.40 14.78
CA SER A 312 13.64 0.16 14.47
C SER A 312 14.06 0.94 13.23
N LEU A 313 13.23 0.96 12.18
CA LEU A 313 13.50 1.71 10.95
C LEU A 313 13.60 3.22 11.23
N GLN A 314 12.63 3.79 11.97
CA GLN A 314 12.66 5.20 12.35
C GLN A 314 13.92 5.57 13.16
N ASN A 315 14.34 4.69 14.08
CA ASN A 315 15.56 4.89 14.86
C ASN A 315 16.82 4.85 13.98
N ARG A 316 16.93 3.89 13.07
CA ARG A 316 18.06 3.79 12.12
C ARG A 316 18.11 4.95 11.14
N ALA A 317 16.94 5.44 10.71
CA ALA A 317 16.83 6.56 9.80
C ALA A 317 17.07 7.92 10.47
N GLU A 318 17.13 7.96 11.81
CA GLU A 318 17.06 9.18 12.62
C GLU A 318 15.94 10.10 12.11
N SER A 319 14.77 9.50 11.93
CA SER A 319 13.62 10.12 11.30
C SER A 319 12.37 9.56 11.93
N TRP A 320 11.68 10.40 12.70
CA TRP A 320 10.50 10.01 13.44
C TRP A 320 9.26 10.57 12.78
N LEU A 321 8.28 9.69 12.57
CA LEU A 321 6.93 10.07 12.25
C LEU A 321 6.28 10.72 13.48
N ASP A 322 5.16 11.40 13.24
CA ASP A 322 4.36 11.99 14.31
C ASP A 322 3.99 10.94 15.38
N VAL A 323 4.01 11.32 16.66
CA VAL A 323 3.66 10.38 17.74
C VAL A 323 2.22 9.88 17.62
N ASN A 324 1.33 10.63 16.97
CA ASN A 324 -0.07 10.32 16.71
C ASN A 324 -0.30 9.72 15.31
N SER A 325 0.76 9.48 14.53
CA SER A 325 0.67 8.77 13.24
C SER A 325 -0.01 7.40 13.40
N CYS A 326 -0.80 6.99 12.40
CA CYS A 326 -1.38 5.64 12.36
C CYS A 326 -0.31 4.55 12.48
N VAL A 327 0.89 4.78 11.93
CA VAL A 327 2.04 3.87 12.04
C VAL A 327 2.47 3.68 13.49
N ASN A 328 2.62 4.79 14.22
CA ASN A 328 3.17 4.82 15.58
C ASN A 328 2.15 4.42 16.65
N THR A 329 0.86 4.47 16.33
CA THR A 329 -0.25 4.17 17.24
C THR A 329 -0.87 2.79 17.00
N PHE A 330 -0.57 2.13 15.89
CA PHE A 330 -1.19 0.86 15.47
C PHE A 330 -1.17 -0.28 16.51
N ASN A 331 -0.14 -0.32 17.36
CA ASN A 331 0.01 -1.34 18.40
C ASN A 331 -0.12 -0.77 19.83
N ARG A 332 -0.44 0.52 19.98
CA ARG A 332 -0.59 1.13 21.31
C ARG A 332 -1.90 0.69 21.98
N PRO A 333 -1.93 0.57 23.32
CA PRO A 333 -3.17 0.36 24.05
C PRO A 333 -4.23 1.40 23.69
N GLY A 334 -5.46 0.96 23.45
CA GLY A 334 -6.58 1.83 23.04
C GLY A 334 -6.67 2.15 21.55
N THR A 335 -5.59 2.00 20.77
CA THR A 335 -5.58 2.31 19.32
C THR A 335 -5.11 1.13 18.47
N SER A 336 -5.03 -0.06 19.06
CA SER A 336 -4.73 -1.28 18.33
C SER A 336 -5.96 -2.11 18.06
N LEU A 337 -6.03 -2.68 16.86
CA LEU A 337 -7.04 -3.66 16.51
C LEU A 337 -6.83 -4.99 17.24
N TYR A 338 -5.62 -5.33 17.70
CA TYR A 338 -5.26 -6.71 18.05
C TYR A 338 -4.63 -6.90 19.45
N ASN A 339 -4.75 -5.92 20.34
CA ASN A 339 -3.99 -5.91 21.61
C ASN A 339 -4.46 -6.91 22.70
N ASN A 340 -5.51 -7.70 22.48
CA ASN A 340 -5.96 -8.74 23.42
C ASN A 340 -6.95 -9.72 22.75
N ASP A 341 -6.90 -11.00 23.08
CA ASP A 341 -7.81 -12.02 22.55
C ASP A 341 -9.29 -11.74 22.89
N LYS A 342 -9.56 -11.07 24.02
CA LYS A 342 -10.94 -10.67 24.41
C LYS A 342 -11.53 -9.56 23.53
N ILE A 343 -10.68 -8.81 22.82
CA ILE A 343 -11.09 -7.65 22.01
C ILE A 343 -11.74 -8.08 20.68
N ILE A 344 -11.49 -9.31 20.20
CA ILE A 344 -12.11 -9.81 18.95
C ILE A 344 -13.64 -9.87 19.07
N LEU A 345 -14.18 -10.07 20.28
CA LEU A 345 -15.62 -10.26 20.52
C LEU A 345 -16.41 -8.95 20.71
N THR A 346 -15.75 -7.80 20.73
CA THR A 346 -16.40 -6.50 20.89
C THR A 346 -16.21 -5.64 19.64
N ALA A 347 -17.13 -4.69 19.43
CA ALA A 347 -16.98 -3.70 18.37
C ALA A 347 -15.70 -2.87 18.58
N VAL A 348 -15.16 -2.32 17.49
CA VAL A 348 -14.03 -1.40 17.55
C VAL A 348 -14.44 -0.12 18.29
N ASP A 349 -13.66 0.28 19.28
CA ASP A 349 -13.80 1.58 19.93
C ASP A 349 -12.92 2.60 19.19
N PHE A 350 -13.57 3.54 18.52
CA PHE A 350 -12.91 4.61 17.78
C PHE A 350 -12.62 5.85 18.64
N GLY A 351 -13.19 5.95 19.85
CA GLY A 351 -13.05 7.12 20.72
C GLY A 351 -11.61 7.54 20.99
N PRO A 352 -10.69 6.60 21.30
CA PRO A 352 -9.27 6.93 21.46
C PRO A 352 -8.63 7.52 20.19
N ILE A 353 -9.01 7.06 19.00
CA ILE A 353 -8.46 7.55 17.72
C ILE A 353 -9.07 8.91 17.36
N ASP A 354 -10.37 9.11 17.59
CA ASP A 354 -11.04 10.41 17.42
C ASP A 354 -10.41 11.48 18.34
N ALA A 355 -10.00 11.09 19.54
CA ALA A 355 -9.27 11.97 20.44
C ALA A 355 -7.90 12.37 19.85
N LEU A 356 -7.18 11.46 19.19
CA LEU A 356 -5.91 11.77 18.53
C LEU A 356 -6.05 12.78 17.39
N LEU A 357 -7.13 12.71 16.61
CA LEU A 357 -7.42 13.67 15.53
C LEU A 357 -7.58 15.11 16.04
N SER A 358 -7.81 15.28 17.34
CA SER A 358 -7.97 16.59 17.99
C SER A 358 -6.67 17.14 18.57
N GLN A 359 -5.62 16.31 18.63
CA GLN A 359 -4.35 16.68 19.23
C GLN A 359 -3.46 17.36 18.20
N PRO A 360 -2.64 18.36 18.60
CA PRO A 360 -1.64 18.91 17.71
C PRO A 360 -0.65 17.81 17.29
N ARG A 361 -0.12 17.94 16.08
CA ARG A 361 0.99 17.11 15.60
C ARG A 361 2.22 17.33 16.49
N ILE A 362 2.77 16.26 17.03
CA ILE A 362 3.98 16.28 17.87
C ILE A 362 5.00 15.31 17.27
N LYS A 363 6.13 15.86 16.83
CA LYS A 363 7.32 15.06 16.48
C LYS A 363 8.20 14.89 17.72
N LYS A 364 8.84 13.72 17.90
CA LYS A 364 9.68 13.39 19.07
C LYS A 364 10.84 14.37 19.30
N THR A 365 11.30 15.09 18.28
CA THR A 365 12.27 16.19 18.38
C THR A 365 11.79 17.39 17.56
N LYS A 366 12.02 18.59 18.07
CA LYS A 366 11.37 19.84 17.61
C LYS A 366 11.75 20.30 16.19
N GLU A 367 12.75 19.73 15.51
CA GLU A 367 13.33 20.39 14.31
C GLU A 367 13.69 19.53 13.09
N THR A 368 13.56 18.21 13.09
CA THR A 368 13.89 17.43 11.88
C THR A 368 12.73 16.60 11.41
N SER A 369 11.81 17.26 10.68
CA SER A 369 10.94 16.55 9.75
C SER A 369 11.80 15.66 8.86
N ALA A 370 11.37 14.45 8.50
CA ALA A 370 12.12 13.69 7.50
C ALA A 370 12.24 14.49 6.19
N LEU A 371 11.20 15.29 5.93
CA LEU A 371 11.16 16.24 4.85
C LEU A 371 12.26 17.31 4.93
N SER A 372 12.72 17.72 6.11
CA SER A 372 13.77 18.77 6.23
C SER A 372 15.12 18.34 5.65
N LYS A 373 15.29 17.05 5.35
CA LYS A 373 16.47 16.53 4.63
C LYS A 373 16.42 16.82 3.12
N TYR A 374 15.29 17.29 2.59
CA TYR A 374 15.10 17.59 1.16
C TYR A 374 15.05 19.10 0.89
N PRO A 375 15.42 19.56 -0.33
CA PRO A 375 15.42 20.97 -0.68
C PRO A 375 14.05 21.64 -0.51
N THR A 376 14.02 22.79 0.15
CA THR A 376 12.78 23.55 0.42
C THR A 376 12.01 23.90 -0.85
N SER A 377 12.70 24.25 -1.93
CA SER A 377 12.09 24.53 -3.23
C SER A 377 11.37 23.32 -3.81
N ALA A 378 11.96 22.12 -3.71
CA ALA A 378 11.36 20.88 -4.19
C ALA A 378 10.14 20.48 -3.34
N LEU A 379 10.21 20.64 -2.01
CA LEU A 379 9.06 20.43 -1.14
C LEU A 379 7.93 21.42 -1.41
N GLN A 380 8.25 22.70 -1.66
CA GLN A 380 7.25 23.70 -2.02
C GLN A 380 6.58 23.37 -3.36
N LEU A 381 7.33 22.86 -4.34
CA LEU A 381 6.79 22.39 -5.61
C LEU A 381 5.85 21.19 -5.39
N TYR A 382 6.24 20.22 -4.58
CA TYR A 382 5.40 19.09 -4.19
C TYR A 382 4.13 19.55 -3.47
N ARG A 383 4.23 20.47 -2.50
CA ARG A 383 3.08 21.05 -1.79
C ARG A 383 2.13 21.77 -2.75
N ARG A 384 2.66 22.62 -3.63
CA ARG A 384 1.87 23.40 -4.59
C ARG A 384 1.15 22.51 -5.62
N ASN A 385 1.81 21.44 -6.04
CA ASN A 385 1.31 20.55 -7.07
C ASN A 385 0.64 19.30 -6.48
N MET A 386 0.52 19.16 -5.16
CA MET A 386 0.02 17.93 -4.51
C MET A 386 -1.36 17.53 -5.01
N ALA A 387 -2.30 18.48 -5.06
CA ALA A 387 -3.64 18.24 -5.59
C ALA A 387 -3.60 17.81 -7.07
N ALA A 388 -2.70 18.37 -7.87
CA ALA A 388 -2.51 17.99 -9.26
C ALA A 388 -1.83 16.62 -9.39
N MET A 389 -0.78 16.32 -8.63
CA MET A 389 -0.10 15.02 -8.69
C MET A 389 -1.02 13.87 -8.28
N VAL A 390 -1.82 14.07 -7.24
CA VAL A 390 -2.86 13.12 -6.83
C VAL A 390 -3.91 12.97 -7.93
N ALA A 391 -4.35 14.07 -8.56
CA ALA A 391 -5.34 14.05 -9.64
C ALA A 391 -4.85 13.48 -10.99
N PHE A 392 -3.56 13.65 -11.31
CA PHE A 392 -2.95 13.29 -12.59
C PHE A 392 -2.14 12.00 -12.56
N SER A 393 -2.10 11.29 -11.41
CA SER A 393 -1.49 9.96 -11.30
C SER A 393 -2.11 8.93 -12.28
N ALA A 394 -3.29 9.18 -12.85
CA ALA A 394 -3.93 8.38 -13.91
C ALA A 394 -3.80 8.90 -15.36
N ALA A 395 -3.35 10.13 -15.62
CA ALA A 395 -3.44 10.72 -16.96
C ALA A 395 -2.05 11.04 -17.54
N SER A 396 -1.54 10.11 -18.34
CA SER A 396 -0.51 10.29 -19.38
C SER A 396 0.60 11.31 -19.06
N VAL A 397 1.74 10.80 -18.58
CA VAL A 397 3.16 11.23 -18.69
C VAL A 397 3.47 12.71 -19.02
N GLY A 398 2.82 13.31 -20.00
CA GLY A 398 3.05 14.70 -20.41
C GLY A 398 2.71 15.72 -19.33
N THR A 399 1.58 15.62 -18.62
CA THR A 399 1.05 16.80 -17.91
C THR A 399 1.70 17.07 -16.56
N ALA A 400 2.05 16.05 -15.77
CA ALA A 400 2.77 16.23 -14.51
C ALA A 400 4.23 16.68 -14.75
N ALA A 401 4.91 16.08 -15.74
CA ALA A 401 6.24 16.51 -16.17
C ALA A 401 6.20 17.92 -16.80
N LEU A 402 5.22 18.23 -17.66
CA LEU A 402 5.01 19.58 -18.21
C LEU A 402 4.69 20.60 -17.12
N LEU A 403 3.91 20.27 -16.08
CA LEU A 403 3.63 21.20 -14.98
C LEU A 403 4.87 21.48 -14.12
N LEU A 404 5.76 20.51 -13.97
CA LEU A 404 7.07 20.70 -13.34
C LEU A 404 7.99 21.54 -14.25
N MET A 405 8.04 21.24 -15.55
CA MET A 405 8.85 21.96 -16.57
C MET A 405 8.37 23.38 -16.87
N ASN A 406 7.06 23.65 -16.76
CA ASN A 406 6.44 24.94 -17.06
C ASN A 406 6.29 25.82 -15.82
N SER A 407 6.81 25.38 -14.67
CA SER A 407 6.91 26.21 -13.48
C SER A 407 7.99 27.28 -13.67
N THR A 408 7.67 28.52 -13.30
CA THR A 408 8.62 29.65 -13.31
C THR A 408 9.89 29.35 -12.52
N VAL A 409 9.75 28.56 -11.46
CA VAL A 409 10.84 28.10 -10.58
C VAL A 409 11.81 27.13 -11.27
N PHE A 410 11.34 26.24 -12.15
CA PHE A 410 12.23 25.34 -12.92
C PHE A 410 13.02 26.11 -13.99
N ARG A 411 12.41 27.14 -14.59
CA ARG A 411 13.12 28.05 -15.51
C ARG A 411 14.15 28.91 -14.77
N GLU A 412 13.85 29.36 -13.55
CA GLU A 412 14.81 30.06 -12.68
C GLU A 412 15.93 29.14 -12.20
N TRP A 413 15.66 27.86 -11.95
CA TRP A 413 16.68 26.86 -11.65
C TRP A 413 17.60 26.62 -12.85
N LEU A 414 17.06 26.36 -14.05
CA LEU A 414 17.87 26.25 -15.30
C LEU A 414 18.72 27.50 -15.58
N ALA A 415 18.20 28.69 -15.28
CA ALA A 415 18.94 29.95 -15.44
C ALA A 415 20.07 30.12 -14.40
N ASN A 416 19.92 29.55 -13.20
CA ASN A 416 20.88 29.67 -12.10
C ASN A 416 21.86 28.48 -11.98
N SER A 417 21.58 27.34 -12.64
CA SER A 417 22.42 26.12 -12.58
C SER A 417 23.65 26.16 -13.50
N GLY A 418 23.89 27.25 -14.24
CA GLY A 418 25.15 27.47 -14.98
C GLY A 418 25.44 26.49 -16.12
N LEU A 419 24.48 25.67 -16.55
CA LEU A 419 24.61 24.75 -17.68
C LEU A 419 24.16 25.44 -18.97
N ARG A 420 25.13 25.86 -19.78
CA ARG A 420 24.96 26.10 -21.22
C ARG A 420 25.35 24.86 -22.01
#